data_AF-N9Q535-F1
#
_entry.id   AF-N9Q535-F1
#
_cell.length_a   1.000
_cell.length_b   1.000
_cell.length_c   1.000
_cell.angle_alpha   90.00
_cell.angle_beta   90.00
_cell.angle_gamma   90.00
#
_symmetry.space_group_name_H-M   'P 1'
#
loop_
_entity.id
_entity.type
_entity.pdbx_description
1 polymer ?
#
loop_
_entity_poly.entity_id
_entity_poly.type
_entity_poly.pdbx_seq_one_letter_code
_entity_poly.pdbx_strand_id
1 'polypeptide(L)'
;MNQFELKIRYPHQINPNEIDAMGTFDLASILIKFDEMSWRQQLVRQLQLNGTDTRFIVTDLDTGQTIAITLDAYAKSQQLEFKLDSDVGVIVPKKDLFGLVTRKSKESIAFKQLSLARAKDYLIAFLNRDIALLEQKYKDNLSKGIKVHS
;
A
#
# COMPACT_ATOMS: atom_id res chain seq x y z
N MET A 1 20.60 10.86 5.50
CA MET A 1 20.09 10.15 4.30
C MET A 1 19.00 9.22 4.82
N ASN A 2 17.77 9.30 4.30
CA ASN A 2 16.68 8.47 4.82
C ASN A 2 16.96 7.00 4.51
N GLN A 3 16.79 6.14 5.51
CA GLN A 3 16.99 4.70 5.38
C GLN A 3 15.68 3.96 5.58
N PHE A 4 15.48 2.92 4.77
CA PHE A 4 14.26 2.14 4.76
C PHE A 4 14.58 0.67 4.87
N GLU A 5 13.94 -0.03 5.79
CA GLU A 5 13.94 -1.49 5.79
C GLU A 5 13.02 -1.99 4.68
N LEU A 6 13.50 -2.92 3.86
CA LEU A 6 12.70 -3.59 2.85
C LEU A 6 12.47 -5.05 3.24
N LYS A 7 11.20 -5.45 3.18
CA LYS A 7 10.73 -6.81 3.37
C LYS A 7 9.87 -7.20 2.17
N ILE A 8 10.08 -8.40 1.63
CA ILE A 8 9.26 -8.91 0.52
C ILE A 8 8.71 -10.28 0.90
N ARG A 9 7.41 -10.47 0.68
CA ARG A 9 6.77 -11.78 0.70
C ARG A 9 6.51 -12.25 -0.72
N TYR A 10 6.88 -13.48 -1.01
CA TYR A 10 6.61 -14.15 -2.28
C TYR A 10 5.56 -15.26 -2.14
N PRO A 11 4.90 -15.67 -3.25
CA PRO A 11 3.80 -16.63 -3.17
C PRO A 11 4.14 -18.03 -2.69
N HIS A 12 5.41 -18.45 -2.76
CA HIS A 12 5.85 -19.77 -2.34
C HIS A 12 6.04 -19.89 -0.82
N GLN A 13 5.96 -18.78 -0.09
CA GLN A 13 6.15 -18.72 1.37
C GLN A 13 4.82 -19.04 2.06
N ILE A 14 4.52 -20.33 2.19
CA ILE A 14 3.23 -20.84 2.68
C ILE A 14 3.00 -20.46 4.15
N ASN A 15 4.07 -20.26 4.93
CA ASN A 15 3.96 -19.82 6.32
C ASN A 15 3.64 -18.30 6.37
N PRO A 16 2.56 -17.88 7.05
CA PRO A 16 2.22 -16.47 7.23
C PRO A 16 3.27 -15.63 7.96
N ASN A 17 4.30 -16.24 8.56
CA ASN A 17 5.42 -15.56 9.19
C ASN A 17 6.68 -15.52 8.33
N GLU A 18 6.71 -16.23 7.20
CA GLU A 18 7.81 -16.15 6.24
C GLU A 18 7.71 -14.85 5.44
N ILE A 19 8.74 -14.02 5.58
CA ILE A 19 8.97 -12.76 4.88
C ILE A 19 10.48 -12.64 4.73
N ASP A 20 10.95 -12.37 3.52
CA ASP A 20 12.36 -12.15 3.26
C ASP A 20 12.73 -10.72 3.65
N ALA A 21 13.59 -10.60 4.66
CA ALA A 21 14.23 -9.33 4.98
C ALA A 21 15.32 -9.06 3.93
N MET A 22 15.09 -8.07 3.08
CA MET A 22 16.02 -7.70 2.00
C MET A 22 17.17 -6.83 2.51
N GLY A 23 17.00 -6.22 3.70
CA GLY A 23 17.96 -5.33 4.32
C GLY A 23 17.50 -3.88 4.31
N THR A 24 18.46 -2.98 4.50
CA THR A 24 18.23 -1.53 4.59
C THR A 24 18.72 -0.84 3.33
N PHE A 25 17.90 0.04 2.79
CA PHE A 25 18.13 0.70 1.50
C PHE A 25 17.84 2.20 1.59
N ASP A 26 18.41 2.95 0.66
CA ASP A 26 17.99 4.32 0.40
C ASP A 26 16.74 4.37 -0.50
N LEU A 27 16.17 5.56 -0.65
CA LEU A 27 14.98 5.80 -1.47
C LEU A 27 15.13 5.25 -2.90
N ALA A 28 16.24 5.56 -3.57
CA ALA A 28 16.46 5.19 -4.97
C ALA A 28 16.51 3.67 -5.12
N SER A 29 17.19 2.98 -4.21
CA SER A 29 17.32 1.53 -4.18
C SER A 29 15.98 0.84 -3.92
N ILE A 30 15.12 1.39 -3.05
CA ILE A 30 13.75 0.87 -2.86
C ILE A 30 12.95 0.95 -4.17
N LEU A 31 13.03 2.07 -4.89
CA LEU A 31 12.28 2.23 -6.15
C LEU A 31 12.79 1.29 -7.24
N ILE A 32 14.11 1.12 -7.35
CA ILE A 32 14.71 0.14 -8.26
C ILE A 32 14.21 -1.27 -7.93
N LYS A 33 14.23 -1.66 -6.64
CA LYS A 33 13.71 -2.97 -6.21
C LYS A 33 12.23 -3.15 -6.53
N PHE A 34 11.42 -2.11 -6.38
CA PHE A 34 10.01 -2.15 -6.74
C PHE A 34 9.77 -2.33 -8.24
N ASP A 35 10.59 -1.71 -9.09
CA ASP A 35 10.53 -1.84 -10.55
C ASP A 35 11.07 -3.19 -11.04
N GLU A 36 12.08 -3.74 -10.37
CA GLU A 36 12.65 -5.06 -10.64
C GLU A 36 11.70 -6.21 -10.25
N MET A 37 10.69 -5.94 -9.41
CA MET A 37 9.65 -6.90 -9.10
C MET A 37 8.90 -7.28 -10.38
N SER A 38 9.07 -8.53 -10.81
CA SER A 38 8.36 -9.11 -11.95
C SER A 38 6.89 -9.39 -11.59
N TRP A 39 6.11 -8.34 -11.30
CA TRP A 39 4.76 -8.40 -10.72
C TRP A 39 3.81 -9.35 -11.45
N ARG A 40 3.86 -9.37 -12.78
CA ARG A 40 3.03 -10.28 -13.58
C ARG A 40 3.42 -11.75 -13.38
N GLN A 41 4.71 -12.03 -13.25
CA GLN A 41 5.16 -13.39 -12.96
C GLN A 41 4.78 -13.80 -11.54
N GLN A 42 4.83 -12.87 -10.58
CA GLN A 42 4.38 -13.13 -9.21
C GLN A 42 2.87 -13.43 -9.17
N LEU A 43 2.06 -12.72 -9.95
CA LEU A 43 0.62 -13.02 -10.12
C LEU A 43 0.42 -14.46 -10.60
N VAL A 44 1.10 -14.85 -11.68
CA VAL A 44 0.98 -16.20 -12.25
C VAL A 44 1.38 -17.26 -11.22
N ARG A 45 2.48 -17.04 -10.50
CA ARG A 45 2.94 -17.97 -9.44
C ARG A 45 1.92 -18.08 -8.30
N GLN A 46 1.34 -16.96 -7.87
CA GLN A 46 0.34 -16.96 -6.81
C GLN A 46 -0.89 -17.79 -7.19
N LEU A 47 -1.38 -17.62 -8.43
CA LEU A 47 -2.51 -18.38 -8.96
C LEU A 47 -2.19 -19.87 -9.14
N GLN A 48 -0.97 -20.21 -9.58
CA GLN A 48 -0.55 -21.60 -9.79
C GLN A 48 -0.37 -22.37 -8.48
N LEU A 49 0.16 -21.71 -7.46
CA LEU A 49 0.46 -22.33 -6.17
C LEU A 49 -0.73 -22.29 -5.20
N ASN A 50 -1.80 -21.54 -5.52
CA ASN A 50 -2.76 -21.05 -4.52
C ASN A 50 -2.02 -20.49 -3.28
N GLY A 51 -0.95 -19.75 -3.56
CA GLY A 51 0.02 -19.30 -2.58
C GLY A 51 -0.42 -18.04 -1.83
N THR A 52 0.40 -17.60 -0.88
CA THR A 52 0.16 -16.35 -0.17
C THR A 52 0.29 -15.13 -1.08
N ASP A 53 -0.27 -14.01 -0.66
CA ASP A 53 -0.13 -12.75 -1.40
C ASP A 53 1.34 -12.31 -1.53
N THR A 54 1.69 -11.81 -2.71
CA THR A 54 2.95 -11.08 -2.89
C THR A 54 2.86 -9.73 -2.22
N ARG A 55 3.79 -9.42 -1.31
CA ARG A 55 3.80 -8.16 -0.54
C ARG A 55 5.16 -7.50 -0.59
N PHE A 56 5.18 -6.20 -0.82
CA PHE A 56 6.37 -5.34 -0.78
C PHE A 56 6.18 -4.34 0.35
N ILE A 57 6.98 -4.50 1.41
CA ILE A 57 6.79 -3.83 2.68
C ILE A 57 8.02 -2.96 2.94
N VAL A 58 7.78 -1.68 3.18
CA VAL A 58 8.83 -0.69 3.43
C VAL A 58 8.56 -0.01 4.76
N THR A 59 9.56 -0.03 5.64
CA THR A 59 9.54 0.65 6.93
C THR A 59 10.52 1.82 6.89
N ASP A 60 10.05 3.04 7.16
CA ASP A 60 10.93 4.19 7.39
C ASP A 60 11.58 4.07 8.77
N LEU A 61 12.90 3.96 8.81
CA LEU A 61 13.63 3.73 10.06
C LEU A 61 13.67 4.94 10.99
N ASP A 62 13.45 6.15 10.48
CA ASP A 62 13.45 7.35 11.33
C ASP A 62 12.10 7.54 12.04
N THR A 63 10.99 7.18 11.38
CA THR A 63 9.64 7.38 11.91
C THR A 63 9.01 6.10 12.46
N GLY A 64 9.55 4.93 12.10
CA GLY A 64 8.98 3.62 12.39
C GLY A 64 7.70 3.31 11.59
N GLN A 65 7.29 4.20 10.68
CA GLN A 65 6.09 4.01 9.87
C GLN A 65 6.33 3.02 8.76
N THR A 66 5.27 2.32 8.37
CA THR A 66 5.29 1.24 7.39
C THR A 66 4.28 1.49 6.28
N ILE A 67 4.67 1.12 5.06
CA ILE A 67 3.77 0.98 3.90
C ILE A 67 3.91 -0.43 3.33
N ALA A 68 2.79 -1.08 3.04
CA ALA A 68 2.75 -2.41 2.45
C ALA A 68 1.93 -2.37 1.17
N ILE A 69 2.55 -2.73 0.05
CA ILE A 69 1.90 -2.87 -1.25
C ILE A 69 1.70 -4.35 -1.52
N THR A 70 0.46 -4.76 -1.71
CA THR A 70 0.05 -6.15 -1.89
C THR A 70 -0.56 -6.33 -3.27
N LEU A 71 -0.09 -7.33 -4.01
CA LEU A 71 -0.68 -7.71 -5.30
C LEU A 71 -2.01 -8.43 -5.08
N ASP A 72 -3.09 -7.96 -5.70
CA ASP A 72 -4.41 -8.60 -5.61
C ASP A 72 -4.59 -9.61 -6.74
N ALA A 73 -4.28 -10.88 -6.46
CA ALA A 73 -4.35 -11.93 -7.47
C ALA A 73 -5.77 -12.29 -7.90
N TYR A 74 -6.77 -11.96 -7.09
CA TYR A 74 -8.18 -12.28 -7.35
C TYR A 74 -9.00 -11.04 -7.74
N ALA A 75 -8.31 -9.97 -8.13
CA ALA A 75 -8.96 -8.82 -8.72
C ALA A 75 -9.79 -9.22 -9.93
N LYS A 76 -10.96 -8.58 -10.09
CA LYS A 76 -11.87 -8.88 -11.20
C LYS A 76 -11.36 -8.37 -12.54
N SER A 77 -10.45 -7.38 -12.54
CA SER A 77 -9.89 -6.88 -13.78
C SER A 77 -8.81 -7.82 -14.32
N GLN A 78 -8.58 -7.74 -15.63
CA GLN A 78 -7.50 -8.46 -16.30
C GLN A 78 -6.12 -7.78 -16.11
N GLN A 79 -6.08 -6.65 -15.42
CA GLN A 79 -4.86 -5.87 -15.17
C GLN A 79 -4.33 -6.15 -13.76
N LEU A 80 -3.07 -5.80 -13.52
CA LEU A 80 -2.50 -5.88 -12.18
C LEU A 80 -3.20 -4.85 -11.28
N GLU A 81 -3.80 -5.33 -10.21
CA GLU A 81 -4.37 -4.51 -9.15
C GLU A 81 -3.60 -4.70 -7.84
N PHE A 82 -3.49 -3.63 -7.08
CA PHE A 82 -2.76 -3.60 -5.83
C PHE A 82 -3.63 -3.03 -4.71
N LYS A 83 -3.35 -3.51 -3.50
CA LYS A 83 -3.79 -2.89 -2.24
C LYS A 83 -2.58 -2.22 -1.61
N LEU A 84 -2.83 -1.13 -0.91
CA LEU A 84 -1.82 -0.43 -0.15
C LEU A 84 -2.35 -0.19 1.24
N ASP A 85 -1.62 -0.66 2.25
CA ASP A 85 -1.93 -0.46 3.66
C ASP A 85 -0.75 0.27 4.32
N SER A 86 -1.03 1.23 5.19
CA SER A 86 0.01 1.95 5.94
C SER A 86 -0.47 2.27 7.35
N ASP A 87 0.47 2.25 8.30
CA ASP A 87 0.21 2.65 9.69
C ASP A 87 0.23 4.17 9.90
N VAL A 88 0.48 4.95 8.84
CA VAL A 88 0.36 6.40 8.83
C VAL A 88 -1.07 6.81 9.22
N GLY A 89 -1.18 7.48 10.37
CA GLY A 89 -2.46 7.92 10.91
C GLY A 89 -2.93 9.23 10.30
N VAL A 90 -4.17 9.25 9.82
CA VAL A 90 -4.83 10.41 9.20
C VAL A 90 -6.09 10.78 9.98
N ILE A 91 -6.33 12.09 10.11
CA ILE A 91 -7.57 12.61 10.72
C ILE A 91 -8.60 12.88 9.62
N VAL A 92 -9.67 12.08 9.62
CA VAL A 92 -10.76 12.20 8.66
C VAL A 92 -12.00 12.81 9.35
N PRO A 93 -12.62 13.86 8.77
CA PRO A 93 -13.92 14.32 9.22
C PRO A 93 -15.01 13.35 8.73
N LYS A 94 -15.74 12.74 9.66
CA LYS A 94 -16.93 11.95 9.37
C LYS A 94 -18.18 12.76 9.71
N LYS A 95 -19.07 12.88 8.73
CA LYS A 95 -20.41 13.42 8.95
C LYS A 95 -21.26 12.36 9.63
N ASP A 96 -22.01 12.76 10.65
CA ASP A 96 -23.03 11.92 11.26
C ASP A 96 -24.24 11.73 10.31
N LEU A 97 -25.08 10.72 10.58
CA LEU A 97 -26.27 10.35 9.80
C LEU A 97 -27.28 11.50 9.64
N PHE A 98 -27.24 12.47 10.56
CA PHE A 98 -28.10 13.66 10.53
C PHE A 98 -27.39 14.90 9.94
N GLY A 99 -26.12 14.82 9.56
CA GLY A 99 -25.36 15.92 8.95
C GLY A 99 -25.06 17.12 9.88
N LEU A 100 -25.55 17.09 11.12
CA LEU A 100 -25.45 18.19 12.08
C LEU A 100 -24.12 18.21 12.86
N VAL A 101 -23.47 17.06 13.01
CA VAL A 101 -22.21 16.93 13.75
C VAL A 101 -21.15 16.27 12.87
N THR A 102 -19.96 16.87 12.85
CA THR A 102 -18.78 16.30 12.18
C THR A 102 -17.83 15.77 13.25
N ARG A 103 -17.70 14.45 13.37
CA ARG A 103 -16.74 13.82 14.26
C ARG A 103 -15.40 13.65 13.55
N LYS A 104 -14.29 13.90 14.25
CA LYS A 104 -12.95 13.56 13.77
C LYS A 104 -12.63 12.12 14.17
N SER A 105 -12.24 11.28 13.22
CA SER A 105 -11.70 9.93 13.47
C SER A 105 -10.24 9.87 13.03
N LYS A 106 -9.40 9.18 13.82
CA LYS A 106 -8.05 8.81 13.41
C LYS A 106 -8.13 7.44 12.73
N GLU A 107 -7.68 7.37 11.49
CA GLU A 107 -7.72 6.16 10.67
C GLU A 107 -6.36 5.94 10.02
N SER A 108 -6.06 4.69 9.66
CA SER A 108 -4.87 4.34 8.89
C SER A 108 -5.13 4.48 7.39
N ILE A 109 -4.12 4.90 6.63
CA ILE A 109 -4.22 5.00 5.18
C ILE A 109 -4.34 3.60 4.57
N ALA A 110 -5.41 3.39 3.80
CA ALA A 110 -5.59 2.18 3.02
C ALA A 110 -6.21 2.48 1.65
N PHE A 111 -5.66 1.90 0.60
CA PHE A 111 -6.19 1.98 -0.76
C PHE A 111 -6.43 0.58 -1.31
N LYS A 112 -7.54 0.43 -2.04
CA LYS A 112 -7.88 -0.79 -2.77
C LYS A 112 -7.85 -0.50 -4.27
N GLN A 113 -7.59 -1.53 -5.08
CA GLN A 113 -7.70 -1.47 -6.53
C GLN A 113 -6.82 -0.39 -7.18
N LEU A 114 -5.57 -0.29 -6.73
CA LEU A 114 -4.57 0.58 -7.35
C LEU A 114 -4.00 -0.08 -8.60
N SER A 115 -3.73 0.72 -9.63
CA SER A 115 -2.83 0.29 -10.72
C SER A 115 -1.38 0.30 -10.24
N LEU A 116 -0.49 -0.39 -10.96
CA LEU A 116 0.95 -0.39 -10.67
C LEU A 116 1.53 1.03 -10.58
N ALA A 117 1.14 1.91 -11.52
CA ALA A 117 1.59 3.30 -11.54
C ALA A 117 1.17 4.06 -10.27
N ARG A 118 -0.10 3.93 -9.84
CA ARG A 118 -0.56 4.59 -8.61
C ARG A 118 0.09 4.03 -7.35
N ALA A 119 0.30 2.71 -7.30
CA ALA A 119 1.01 2.09 -6.18
C ALA A 119 2.44 2.66 -6.08
N LYS A 120 3.13 2.81 -7.21
CA LYS A 120 4.45 3.44 -7.28
C LYS A 120 4.42 4.92 -6.86
N ASP A 121 3.47 5.70 -7.35
CA ASP A 121 3.33 7.11 -6.97
C ASP A 121 3.15 7.28 -5.45
N TYR A 122 2.36 6.40 -4.82
CA TYR A 122 2.14 6.44 -3.38
C TYR A 122 3.36 5.94 -2.59
N LEU A 123 4.10 4.96 -3.11
CA LEU A 123 5.39 4.57 -2.56
C LEU A 123 6.37 5.75 -2.60
N ILE A 124 6.45 6.48 -3.72
CA ILE A 124 7.31 7.67 -3.86
C ILE A 124 6.92 8.73 -2.83
N ALA A 125 5.62 9.00 -2.65
CA ALA A 125 5.16 9.96 -1.64
C ALA A 125 5.58 9.53 -0.22
N PHE A 126 5.44 8.25 0.12
CA PHE A 126 5.88 7.70 1.39
C PHE A 126 7.39 7.86 1.61
N LEU A 127 8.20 7.47 0.63
CA LEU A 127 9.67 7.53 0.73
C LEU A 127 10.18 8.98 0.85
N ASN A 128 9.47 9.94 0.26
CA ASN A 128 9.77 11.36 0.42
C ASN A 128 9.20 11.99 1.69
N ARG A 129 8.53 11.19 2.55
CA ARG A 129 7.79 11.66 3.73
C ARG A 129 6.73 12.72 3.42
N ASP A 130 6.20 12.70 2.20
CA ASP A 130 5.09 13.56 1.79
C ASP A 130 3.76 12.97 2.29
N ILE A 131 3.63 12.96 3.62
CA ILE A 131 2.47 12.42 4.32
C ILE A 131 1.22 13.25 3.99
N ALA A 132 1.37 14.56 3.79
CA ALA A 132 0.29 15.45 3.42
C ALA A 132 -0.33 15.05 2.07
N LEU A 133 0.50 14.71 1.07
CA LEU A 133 0.01 14.18 -0.21
C LEU A 133 -0.73 12.87 -0.03
N LEU A 134 -0.18 11.90 0.71
CA LEU A 134 -0.85 10.61 0.96
C LEU A 134 -2.20 10.78 1.67
N GLU A 135 -2.25 11.64 2.68
CA GLU A 135 -3.47 12.00 3.39
C GLU A 135 -4.52 12.62 2.46
N GLN A 136 -4.11 13.56 1.60
CA GLN A 136 -5.00 14.18 0.63
C GLN A 136 -5.55 13.13 -0.35
N LYS A 137 -4.69 12.28 -0.92
CA LYS A 137 -5.11 11.20 -1.84
C LYS A 137 -6.10 10.25 -1.17
N TYR A 138 -5.88 9.92 0.10
CA TYR A 138 -6.78 9.08 0.88
C TYR A 138 -8.14 9.74 1.07
N LYS A 139 -8.18 11.00 1.50
CA LYS A 139 -9.42 11.78 1.67
C LYS A 139 -10.19 11.93 0.35
N ASP A 140 -9.49 12.18 -0.75
CA ASP A 140 -10.09 12.26 -2.08
C ASP A 140 -10.72 10.92 -2.48
N ASN A 141 -10.05 9.79 -2.20
CA ASN A 141 -10.56 8.45 -2.47
C ASN A 141 -11.84 8.15 -1.68
N LEU A 142 -11.86 8.49 -0.37
CA LEU A 142 -13.05 8.34 0.47
C LEU A 142 -14.24 9.14 -0.09
N SER A 143 -14.01 10.38 -0.54
CA SER A 143 -15.06 11.23 -1.09
C SER A 143 -15.69 10.67 -2.37
N LYS A 144 -14.92 9.94 -3.18
CA LYS A 144 -15.40 9.31 -4.41
C LYS A 144 -16.27 8.09 -4.11
N GLY A 145 -15.91 7.29 -3.10
CA GLY A 145 -16.73 6.15 -2.66
C GLY A 145 -18.12 6.57 -2.16
N ILE A 146 -18.23 7.74 -1.51
CA ILE A 146 -19.51 8.28 -1.02
C ILE A 146 -20.45 8.67 -2.17
N LYS A 147 -19.92 9.17 -3.29
CA LYS A 147 -20.74 9.63 -4.43
C LYS A 147 -21.35 8.50 -5.28
N VAL A 148 -20.90 7.25 -5.14
CA VAL A 148 -21.42 6.12 -5.93
C VAL A 148 -22.71 5.53 -5.31
N HIS A 149 -23.07 5.95 -4.10
CA HIS A 149 -24.25 5.47 -3.36
C HIS A 149 -25.29 6.57 -3.07
N SER A 150 -25.31 7.66 -3.84
CA SER A 150 -26.30 8.75 -3.73
C SER A 150 -27.15 8.86 -4.99
#